data_AF-A0A0D2JUM3-F1
#
_entry.id   AF-A0A0D2JUM3-F1
#
_cell.length_a   1.000
_cell.length_b   1.000
_cell.length_c   1.000
_cell.angle_alpha   90.00
_cell.angle_beta   90.00
_cell.angle_gamma   90.00
#
_symmetry.space_group_name_H-M   'P 1'
#
loop_
_entity.id
_entity.type
_entity.pdbx_description
1 polymer ?
#
loop_
_entity_poly.entity_id
_entity_poly.type
_entity_poly.pdbx_seq_one_letter_code
_entity_poly.pdbx_strand_id
1 'polypeptide(L)'
;MEQVMVPVLEEIGLDWENGRVSLSQVYMAGKICESVVDKLLLTHGKLENGGPRLAIAVLSDHHALGKRMVKSALHSAGYKMLDYGHGCQSRDLCEHVLRDKVDVLLISCLMLASAFKVEELVTRLQDAGSNTAVVVGGAPFRLEPTLYKKLGAKAMGRNSAEAVGIVQSFEED
;
A
#
# COMPACT_ATOMS: atom_id res chain seq x y z
N MET A 1 1.51 -9.70 -13.08
CA MET A 1 1.66 -8.23 -13.03
C MET A 1 3.01 -7.84 -12.44
N GLU A 2 3.24 -8.11 -11.14
CA GLU A 2 4.50 -7.75 -10.47
C GLU A 2 5.75 -8.39 -11.08
N GLN A 3 5.66 -9.66 -11.50
CA GLN A 3 6.75 -10.40 -12.17
C GLN A 3 7.24 -9.73 -13.47
N VAL A 4 6.47 -8.80 -14.03
CA VAL A 4 6.86 -8.03 -15.23
C VAL A 4 7.22 -6.60 -14.84
N MET A 5 6.39 -5.93 -14.04
CA MET A 5 6.58 -4.51 -13.71
C MET A 5 7.79 -4.27 -12.82
N VAL A 6 8.03 -5.12 -11.80
CA VAL A 6 9.14 -4.91 -10.86
C VAL A 6 10.49 -5.03 -11.57
N PRO A 7 10.78 -6.09 -12.35
CA PRO A 7 12.05 -6.18 -13.08
C PRO A 7 12.27 -5.02 -14.07
N VAL A 8 11.23 -4.60 -14.80
CA VAL A 8 11.33 -3.47 -15.74
C VAL A 8 11.67 -2.16 -15.03
N LEU A 9 11.09 -1.92 -13.86
CA LEU A 9 11.37 -0.71 -13.07
C LEU A 9 12.74 -0.76 -12.39
N GLU A 10 13.22 -1.95 -12.02
CA GLU A 10 14.58 -2.15 -11.53
C GLU A 10 15.60 -1.90 -12.66
N GLU A 11 15.35 -2.41 -13.87
CA GLU A 11 16.21 -2.21 -15.05
C GLU A 11 16.33 -0.74 -15.43
N ILE A 12 15.21 -0.01 -15.54
CA ILE A 12 15.26 1.43 -15.86
C ILE A 12 15.89 2.27 -14.72
N GLY A 13 15.78 1.81 -13.48
CA GLY A 13 16.50 2.41 -12.35
C GLY A 13 18.01 2.28 -12.51
N LEU A 14 18.49 1.09 -12.87
CA LEU A 14 19.91 0.86 -13.17
C LEU A 14 20.38 1.66 -14.38
N ASP A 15 19.55 1.80 -15.42
CA ASP A 15 19.87 2.65 -16.57
C ASP A 15 20.04 4.12 -16.15
N TRP A 16 19.20 4.61 -15.24
CA TRP A 16 19.30 5.97 -14.73
C TRP A 16 20.57 6.17 -13.90
N GLU A 17 20.87 5.24 -12.99
CA GLU A 17 22.10 5.26 -12.18
C GLU A 17 23.37 5.26 -13.05
N ASN A 18 23.33 4.55 -14.17
CA ASN A 18 24.41 4.49 -15.15
C ASN A 18 24.41 5.65 -16.16
N GLY A 19 23.51 6.64 -16.02
CA GLY A 19 23.40 7.80 -16.90
C GLY A 19 22.90 7.51 -18.32
N ARG A 20 22.29 6.33 -18.56
CA ARG A 20 21.74 5.93 -19.86
C ARG A 20 20.37 6.54 -20.14
N VAL A 21 19.59 6.83 -19.09
CA VAL A 21 18.28 7.47 -19.19
C VAL A 21 18.14 8.61 -18.20
N SER A 22 17.24 9.54 -18.48
CA SER A 22 16.91 10.66 -17.60
C SER A 22 15.92 10.27 -16.50
N LEU A 23 15.87 11.07 -15.44
CA LEU A 23 14.85 10.95 -14.40
C LEU A 23 13.42 11.05 -14.96
N SER A 24 13.21 11.86 -16.00
CA SER A 24 11.89 11.97 -16.64
C SER A 24 11.46 10.67 -17.33
N GLN A 25 12.40 9.88 -17.86
CA GLN A 25 12.12 8.57 -18.44
C GLN A 25 11.75 7.55 -17.36
N VAL A 26 12.46 7.54 -16.22
CA VAL A 26 12.11 6.71 -15.05
C VAL A 26 10.70 7.03 -14.56
N TYR A 27 10.39 8.32 -14.39
CA TYR A 27 9.06 8.77 -13.98
C TYR A 27 7.98 8.31 -14.98
N MET A 28 8.23 8.46 -16.27
CA MET A 28 7.29 8.05 -17.31
C MET A 28 7.06 6.53 -17.31
N ALA A 29 8.10 5.71 -17.13
CA ALA A 29 7.94 4.26 -17.01
C ALA A 29 7.07 3.87 -15.81
N GLY A 30 7.25 4.54 -14.66
CA GLY A 30 6.38 4.40 -13.50
C GLY A 30 4.92 4.70 -13.85
N LYS A 31 4.65 5.81 -14.53
CA LYS A 31 3.29 6.19 -14.96
C LYS A 31 2.67 5.24 -15.99
N ILE A 32 3.48 4.70 -16.89
CA ILE A 32 3.03 3.66 -17.82
C ILE A 32 2.59 2.41 -17.03
N CYS A 33 3.40 1.95 -16.08
CA CYS A 33 3.04 0.82 -15.21
C CYS A 33 1.74 1.10 -14.46
N GLU A 34 1.61 2.27 -13.82
CA GLU A 34 0.38 2.68 -13.13
C GLU A 34 -0.85 2.61 -14.04
N SER A 35 -0.74 3.08 -15.28
CA SER A 35 -1.83 3.05 -16.26
C SER A 35 -2.23 1.64 -16.69
N VAL A 36 -1.29 0.70 -16.73
CA VAL A 36 -1.56 -0.71 -17.04
C VAL A 36 -2.34 -1.35 -15.90
N VAL A 37 -1.96 -1.08 -14.63
CA VAL A 37 -2.70 -1.59 -13.46
C VAL A 37 -4.14 -1.09 -13.45
N ASP A 38 -4.35 0.21 -13.71
CA ASP A 38 -5.69 0.80 -13.73
C ASP A 38 -6.61 0.16 -14.78
N LYS A 39 -6.06 -0.19 -15.95
CA LYS A 39 -6.83 -0.88 -17.00
C LYS A 39 -7.19 -2.31 -16.61
N LEU A 40 -6.33 -3.00 -15.85
CA LEU A 40 -6.60 -4.36 -15.35
C LEU A 40 -7.68 -4.35 -14.26
N LEU A 41 -7.76 -3.29 -13.45
CA LEU A 41 -8.79 -3.14 -12.41
C LEU A 41 -10.22 -3.13 -12.96
N LEU A 42 -10.44 -2.66 -14.19
CA LEU A 42 -11.76 -2.49 -14.80
C LEU A 42 -12.43 -3.80 -15.26
N THR A 43 -11.74 -4.94 -15.17
CA THR A 43 -12.20 -6.22 -15.76
C THR A 43 -12.89 -7.16 -14.78
N HIS A 44 -13.04 -6.78 -13.50
CA HIS A 44 -13.56 -7.67 -12.45
C HIS A 44 -14.90 -7.17 -11.91
N GLY A 45 -15.89 -8.07 -11.81
CA GLY A 45 -17.25 -7.80 -11.35
C GLY A 45 -17.38 -7.64 -9.82
N LYS A 46 -18.47 -6.99 -9.39
CA LYS A 46 -18.80 -6.75 -7.98
C LYS A 46 -19.00 -8.08 -7.24
N LEU A 47 -18.10 -8.39 -6.31
CA LEU A 47 -18.39 -9.25 -5.17
C LEU A 47 -18.44 -8.36 -3.93
N GLU A 48 -19.50 -8.49 -3.15
CA GLU A 48 -19.61 -7.92 -1.80
C GLU A 48 -19.41 -9.08 -0.83
N ASN A 49 -18.19 -9.28 -0.39
CA ASN A 49 -17.92 -10.15 0.75
C ASN A 49 -18.19 -9.36 2.05
N GLY A 50 -18.77 -10.02 3.04
CA GLY A 50 -19.01 -9.49 4.39
C GLY A 50 -17.75 -9.37 5.26
N GLY A 51 -16.58 -9.16 4.64
CA GLY A 51 -15.28 -9.06 5.31
C GLY A 51 -15.03 -7.69 5.96
N PRO A 52 -13.83 -7.49 6.54
CA PRO A 52 -13.47 -6.25 7.22
C PRO A 52 -13.57 -5.04 6.28
N ARG A 53 -13.91 -3.88 6.85
CA ARG A 53 -13.89 -2.62 6.11
C ARG A 53 -12.45 -2.19 5.86
N LEU A 54 -12.02 -2.31 4.62
CA LEU A 54 -10.65 -2.01 4.20
C LEU A 54 -10.49 -0.55 3.77
N ALA A 55 -9.31 0.01 4.06
CA ALA A 55 -8.84 1.21 3.39
C ALA A 55 -7.36 1.12 3.02
N ILE A 56 -6.93 1.85 1.99
CA ILE A 56 -5.54 1.88 1.54
C ILE A 56 -5.05 3.31 1.28
N ALA A 57 -3.80 3.61 1.65
CA ALA A 57 -3.17 4.90 1.46
C ALA A 57 -1.67 4.81 1.17
N VAL A 58 -1.10 5.85 0.57
CA VAL A 58 0.35 6.09 0.57
C VAL A 58 0.65 7.18 1.60
N LEU A 59 1.44 6.83 2.62
CA LEU A 59 1.72 7.70 3.77
C LEU A 59 2.90 8.63 3.46
N SER A 60 2.68 9.94 3.58
CA SER A 60 3.71 10.99 3.41
C SER A 60 4.65 10.76 2.21
N ASP A 61 4.11 10.23 1.10
CA ASP A 61 4.83 9.82 -0.10
C ASP A 61 3.86 9.85 -1.31
N HIS A 62 4.37 9.93 -2.53
CA HIS A 62 3.61 10.00 -3.78
C HIS A 62 3.73 8.76 -4.66
N HIS A 63 4.57 7.79 -4.29
CA HIS A 63 4.76 6.56 -5.06
C HIS A 63 3.56 5.62 -4.92
N ALA A 64 2.66 5.64 -5.91
CA ALA A 64 1.36 4.97 -5.82
C ALA A 64 1.29 3.60 -6.51
N LEU A 65 2.32 3.18 -7.25
CA LEU A 65 2.28 1.91 -7.99
C LEU A 65 2.05 0.70 -7.06
N GLY A 66 2.78 0.59 -5.95
CA GLY A 66 2.60 -0.48 -4.96
C GLY A 66 1.17 -0.54 -4.42
N LYS A 67 0.64 0.62 -4.04
CA LYS A 67 -0.76 0.78 -3.60
C LYS A 67 -1.76 0.28 -4.65
N ARG A 68 -1.58 0.66 -5.92
CA ARG A 68 -2.46 0.25 -7.03
C ARG A 68 -2.40 -1.26 -7.26
N MET A 69 -1.22 -1.86 -7.17
CA MET A 69 -1.06 -3.31 -7.32
C MET A 69 -1.78 -4.08 -6.21
N VAL A 70 -1.63 -3.65 -4.94
CA VAL A 70 -2.36 -4.21 -3.79
C VAL A 70 -3.88 -4.06 -3.98
N LYS A 71 -4.35 -2.87 -4.36
CA LYS A 71 -5.76 -2.62 -4.66
C LYS A 71 -6.28 -3.53 -5.77
N SER A 72 -5.51 -3.75 -6.83
CA SER A 72 -5.86 -4.66 -7.92
C SER A 72 -5.96 -6.11 -7.45
N ALA A 73 -5.01 -6.59 -6.65
CA ALA A 73 -5.03 -7.97 -6.15
C ALA A 73 -6.23 -8.22 -5.24
N LEU A 74 -6.47 -7.32 -4.28
CA LEU A 74 -7.62 -7.41 -3.36
C LEU A 74 -8.95 -7.27 -4.09
N HIS A 75 -9.06 -6.38 -5.07
CA HIS A 75 -10.26 -6.27 -5.90
C HIS A 75 -10.53 -7.55 -6.70
N SER A 76 -9.50 -8.16 -7.31
CA SER A 76 -9.62 -9.45 -8.00
C SER A 76 -10.00 -10.59 -7.05
N ALA A 77 -9.62 -10.50 -5.77
CA ALA A 77 -10.04 -11.43 -4.72
C ALA A 77 -11.44 -11.15 -4.15
N GLY A 78 -12.16 -10.14 -4.67
CA GLY A 78 -13.53 -9.82 -4.27
C GLY A 78 -13.67 -8.80 -3.14
N TYR A 79 -12.57 -8.15 -2.73
CA TYR A 79 -12.61 -7.12 -1.69
C TYR A 79 -12.94 -5.74 -2.27
N LYS A 80 -13.80 -5.00 -1.55
CA LYS A 80 -13.97 -3.56 -1.72
C LYS A 80 -13.16 -2.82 -0.65
N MET A 81 -12.61 -1.67 -1.03
CA MET A 81 -11.85 -0.84 -0.10
C MET A 81 -12.00 0.64 -0.41
N LEU A 82 -11.85 1.46 0.62
CA LEU A 82 -11.66 2.90 0.48
C LEU A 82 -10.22 3.17 0.04
N ASP A 83 -10.03 4.12 -0.87
CA ASP A 83 -8.71 4.53 -1.33
C ASP A 83 -8.50 6.00 -0.95
N TYR A 84 -7.67 6.24 0.05
CA TYR A 84 -7.38 7.59 0.55
C TYR A 84 -6.35 8.35 -0.28
N GLY A 85 -5.86 7.75 -1.37
CA GLY A 85 -4.94 8.42 -2.28
C GLY A 85 -3.48 8.27 -1.85
N HIS A 86 -2.72 9.35 -2.00
CA HIS A 86 -1.30 9.39 -1.72
C HIS A 86 -0.91 10.76 -1.16
N GLY A 87 0.21 10.85 -0.46
CA GLY A 87 0.64 12.05 0.25
C GLY A 87 -0.16 12.29 1.54
N CYS A 88 -0.85 11.27 2.04
CA CYS A 88 -1.67 11.37 3.24
C CYS A 88 -0.76 11.61 4.46
N GLN A 89 -1.12 12.56 5.32
CA GLN A 89 -0.42 12.77 6.59
C GLN A 89 -1.06 11.92 7.69
N SER A 90 -0.28 11.51 8.70
CA SER A 90 -0.77 10.64 9.78
C SER A 90 -2.00 11.20 10.51
N ARG A 91 -2.08 12.52 10.69
CA ARG A 91 -3.23 13.19 11.31
C ARG A 91 -4.50 13.02 10.47
N ASP A 92 -4.47 13.47 9.22
CA ASP A 92 -5.65 13.47 8.35
C ASP A 92 -6.11 12.03 8.04
N LEU A 93 -5.14 11.11 7.94
CA LEU A 93 -5.43 9.69 7.73
C LEU A 93 -6.12 9.04 8.94
N CYS A 94 -5.71 9.40 10.17
CA CYS A 94 -6.39 8.96 11.40
C CYS A 94 -7.86 9.44 11.42
N GLU A 95 -8.11 10.70 11.09
CA GLU A 95 -9.47 11.25 11.03
C GLU A 95 -10.36 10.52 10.00
N HIS A 96 -9.82 10.22 8.81
CA HIS A 96 -10.54 9.44 7.80
C HIS A 96 -10.87 8.02 8.29
N VAL A 97 -9.89 7.34 8.88
CA VAL A 97 -10.03 5.98 9.40
C VAL A 97 -11.11 5.89 10.48
N LEU A 98 -11.12 6.84 11.41
CA LEU A 98 -12.12 6.90 12.48
C LEU A 98 -13.52 7.20 11.92
N ARG A 99 -13.64 8.18 11.01
CA ARG A 99 -14.91 8.56 10.38
C ARG A 99 -15.53 7.38 9.63
N ASP A 100 -14.71 6.70 8.83
CA ASP A 100 -15.18 5.64 7.94
C ASP A 100 -15.29 4.27 8.65
N LYS A 101 -14.83 4.20 9.91
CA LYS A 101 -14.78 3.00 10.77
C LYS A 101 -14.04 1.87 10.05
N VAL A 102 -12.82 2.14 9.64
CA VAL A 102 -11.95 1.19 8.94
C VAL A 102 -11.45 0.13 9.91
N ASP A 103 -11.62 -1.13 9.56
CA ASP A 103 -11.14 -2.27 10.35
C ASP A 103 -9.68 -2.58 10.03
N VAL A 104 -9.29 -2.53 8.75
CA VAL A 104 -7.92 -2.78 8.29
C VAL A 104 -7.44 -1.64 7.38
N LEU A 105 -6.36 -0.98 7.79
CA LEU A 105 -5.70 0.08 7.04
C LEU A 105 -4.40 -0.43 6.43
N LEU A 106 -4.36 -0.53 5.10
CA LEU A 106 -3.18 -0.87 4.33
C LEU A 106 -2.37 0.40 4.00
N ILE A 107 -1.09 0.41 4.36
CA ILE A 107 -0.17 1.53 4.14
C ILE A 107 0.96 1.12 3.19
N SER A 108 1.10 1.86 2.09
CA SER A 108 2.21 1.73 1.16
C SER A 108 3.26 2.81 1.44
N CYS A 109 4.53 2.41 1.61
CA CYS A 109 5.66 3.32 1.76
C CYS A 109 6.80 2.91 0.81
N LEU A 110 7.28 3.83 -0.04
CA LEU A 110 8.52 3.59 -0.78
C LEU A 110 9.73 4.20 -0.06
N MET A 111 9.55 5.35 0.58
CA MET A 111 10.60 6.05 1.31
C MET A 111 10.73 5.57 2.77
N LEU A 112 11.98 5.41 3.25
CA LEU A 112 12.25 5.08 4.66
C LEU A 112 11.73 6.15 5.63
N ALA A 113 11.84 7.43 5.26
CA ALA A 113 11.29 8.54 6.05
C ALA A 113 9.78 8.40 6.25
N SER A 114 9.06 7.96 5.21
CA SER A 114 7.63 7.70 5.25
C SER A 114 7.29 6.46 6.06
N ALA A 115 8.13 5.42 6.03
CA ALA A 115 7.98 4.26 6.90
C ALA A 115 8.01 4.67 8.39
N PHE A 116 8.93 5.54 8.82
CA PHE A 116 8.96 6.00 10.21
C PHE A 116 7.72 6.79 10.65
N LYS A 117 6.94 7.34 9.72
CA LYS A 117 5.65 7.99 10.02
C LYS A 117 4.54 7.03 10.41
N VAL A 118 4.73 5.72 10.20
CA VAL A 118 3.79 4.68 10.62
C VAL A 118 3.64 4.67 12.14
N GLU A 119 4.73 4.85 12.90
CA GLU A 119 4.67 4.89 14.37
C GLU A 119 3.72 6.01 14.84
N GLU A 120 3.87 7.21 14.28
CA GLU A 120 2.97 8.35 14.57
C GLU A 120 1.50 8.01 14.24
N LEU A 121 1.24 7.34 13.12
CA LEU A 121 -0.11 6.94 12.72
C LEU A 121 -0.71 5.91 13.68
N VAL A 122 0.05 4.88 14.05
CA VAL A 122 -0.39 3.82 14.98
C VAL A 122 -0.70 4.42 16.35
N THR A 123 0.20 5.24 16.90
CA THR A 123 -0.01 5.90 18.20
C THR A 123 -1.27 6.77 18.18
N ARG A 124 -1.49 7.56 17.13
CA ARG A 124 -2.70 8.38 17.00
C ARG A 124 -3.99 7.57 16.98
N LEU A 125 -3.99 6.43 16.27
CA LEU A 125 -5.15 5.53 16.23
C LEU A 125 -5.41 4.90 17.59
N GLN A 126 -4.37 4.50 18.31
CA GLN A 126 -4.46 3.95 19.67
C GLN A 126 -4.97 5.00 20.67
N ASP A 127 -4.43 6.22 20.66
CA ASP A 127 -4.86 7.32 21.53
C ASP A 127 -6.33 7.71 21.30
N ALA A 128 -6.82 7.53 20.07
CA ALA A 128 -8.22 7.73 19.72
C ALA A 128 -9.13 6.53 20.06
N GLY A 129 -8.59 5.47 20.67
CA GLY A 129 -9.32 4.25 21.01
C GLY A 129 -9.73 3.40 19.81
N SER A 130 -9.07 3.55 18.66
CA SER A 130 -9.36 2.75 17.48
C SER A 130 -8.73 1.36 17.56
N ASN A 131 -9.48 0.35 17.12
CA ASN A 131 -9.00 -1.02 16.95
C ASN A 131 -8.52 -1.32 15.52
N THR A 132 -8.39 -0.30 14.66
CA THR A 132 -7.95 -0.48 13.26
C THR A 132 -6.60 -1.19 13.19
N ALA A 133 -6.54 -2.32 12.49
CA ALA A 133 -5.30 -3.03 12.21
C ALA A 133 -4.52 -2.31 11.10
N VAL A 134 -3.35 -1.79 11.44
CA VAL A 134 -2.43 -1.18 10.45
C VAL A 134 -1.54 -2.27 9.84
N VAL A 135 -1.65 -2.45 8.52
CA VAL A 135 -0.84 -3.37 7.71
C VAL A 135 0.07 -2.55 6.80
N VAL A 136 1.37 -2.82 6.82
CA VAL A 136 2.36 -2.03 6.07
C VAL A 136 3.02 -2.82 4.94
N GLY A 137 3.45 -2.12 3.90
CA GLY A 137 4.21 -2.73 2.81
C GLY A 137 5.05 -1.71 2.05
N GLY A 138 5.84 -2.22 1.11
CA GLY A 138 6.78 -1.44 0.30
C GLY A 138 8.24 -1.64 0.70
N ALA A 139 9.13 -0.94 0.00
CA ALA A 139 10.57 -1.25 0.01
C ALA A 139 11.21 -1.28 1.40
N PRO A 140 10.96 -0.32 2.32
CA PRO A 140 11.57 -0.33 3.64
C PRO A 140 11.25 -1.59 4.46
N PHE A 141 10.02 -2.08 4.37
CA PHE A 141 9.57 -3.27 5.10
C PHE A 141 10.06 -4.58 4.46
N ARG A 142 10.34 -4.57 3.15
CA ARG A 142 10.99 -5.70 2.48
C ARG A 142 12.47 -5.79 2.83
N LEU A 143 13.15 -4.63 2.91
CA LEU A 143 14.58 -4.55 3.24
C LEU A 143 14.84 -4.87 4.72
N GLU A 144 13.94 -4.44 5.62
CA GLU A 144 14.02 -4.74 7.06
C GLU A 144 12.68 -5.33 7.55
N PRO A 145 12.48 -6.66 7.43
CA PRO A 145 11.20 -7.31 7.77
C PRO A 145 10.78 -7.20 9.24
N THR A 146 11.67 -6.79 10.16
CA THR A 146 11.31 -6.57 11.57
C THR A 146 10.85 -5.14 11.86
N LEU A 147 11.01 -4.21 10.91
CA LEU A 147 10.72 -2.79 11.09
C LEU A 147 9.27 -2.55 11.51
N TYR A 148 8.30 -3.23 10.90
CA TYR A 148 6.87 -3.02 11.18
C TYR A 148 6.52 -3.25 12.66
N LYS A 149 7.17 -4.22 13.32
CA LYS A 149 6.97 -4.52 14.75
C LYS A 149 7.46 -3.37 15.63
N LYS A 150 8.60 -2.77 15.27
CA LYS A 150 9.16 -1.62 15.99
C LYS A 150 8.25 -0.39 15.88
N LEU A 151 7.53 -0.26 14.78
CA LEU A 151 6.62 0.85 14.50
C LEU A 151 5.17 0.58 14.95
N GLY A 152 4.91 -0.54 15.62
CA GLY A 152 3.59 -0.89 16.16
C GLY A 152 2.55 -1.35 15.14
N ALA A 153 2.93 -1.58 13.88
CA ALA A 153 2.01 -2.13 12.89
C ALA A 153 1.69 -3.61 13.18
N LYS A 154 0.46 -4.03 12.84
CA LYS A 154 -0.05 -5.38 13.13
C LYS A 154 0.57 -6.45 12.23
N ALA A 155 0.76 -6.14 10.95
CA ALA A 155 1.33 -7.05 9.97
C ALA A 155 2.11 -6.30 8.87
N MET A 156 2.88 -7.05 8.08
CA MET A 156 3.53 -6.54 6.88
C MET A 156 3.30 -7.46 5.67
N GLY A 157 3.17 -6.88 4.48
CA GLY A 157 3.09 -7.62 3.21
C GLY A 157 4.28 -7.34 2.30
N ARG A 158 4.86 -8.38 1.69
CA ARG A 158 6.03 -8.24 0.78
C ARG A 158 5.63 -7.93 -0.66
N ASN A 159 4.40 -8.27 -1.04
CA ASN A 159 3.85 -8.12 -2.38
C ASN A 159 2.32 -8.04 -2.33
N SER A 160 1.67 -7.75 -3.47
CA SER A 160 0.21 -7.63 -3.54
C SER A 160 -0.53 -8.96 -3.31
N ALA A 161 0.08 -10.10 -3.62
CA ALA A 161 -0.55 -11.40 -3.37
C ALA A 161 -0.63 -11.72 -1.87
N GLU A 162 0.43 -11.45 -1.11
CA GLU A 162 0.45 -11.61 0.34
C GLU A 162 -0.58 -10.72 1.04
N ALA A 163 -0.87 -9.54 0.49
CA ALA A 163 -1.89 -8.65 1.04
C ALA A 163 -3.28 -9.31 1.10
N VAL A 164 -3.61 -10.18 0.13
CA VAL A 164 -4.87 -10.94 0.12
C VAL A 164 -4.92 -11.90 1.30
N GLY A 165 -3.87 -12.70 1.51
CA GLY A 165 -3.81 -13.65 2.63
C GLY A 165 -3.81 -12.95 4.00
N ILE A 166 -3.16 -11.80 4.12
CA ILE A 166 -3.19 -11.00 5.34
C ILE A 166 -4.60 -10.50 5.63
N VAL A 167 -5.31 -9.96 4.63
CA VAL A 167 -6.69 -9.50 4.81
C VAL A 167 -7.62 -10.65 5.21
N GLN A 168 -7.47 -11.83 4.58
CA GLN A 168 -8.25 -13.02 4.92
C GLN A 168 -8.08 -13.43 6.39
N SER A 169 -6.87 -13.30 6.95
CA SER A 169 -6.66 -13.62 8.38
C SER A 169 -7.42 -12.72 9.35
N PHE A 170 -7.90 -11.55 8.92
CA PHE A 170 -8.74 -10.66 9.75
C PHE A 170 -10.25 -10.94 9.61
N GLU A 171 -10.66 -11.90 8.77
CA GLU A 171 -12.05 -12.36 8.71
C GLU A 171 -12.36 -13.43 9.77
N GLU A 172 -11.33 -14.10 10.29
CA GLU A 172 -11.43 -15.21 11.23
C GLU A 172 -11.28 -14.80 12.70
N ASP A 173 -10.88 -13.54 12.95
CA ASP A 173 -10.67 -12.91 14.27
C ASP A 173 -11.91 -12.15 14.76
#